data_AF-A0A1A0LZ29-F1
#
_entry.id   AF-A0A1A0LZ29-F1
#
_cell.length_a   1.000
_cell.length_b   1.000
_cell.length_c   1.000
_cell.angle_alpha   90.00
_cell.angle_beta   90.00
_cell.angle_gamma   90.00
#
_symmetry.space_group_name_H-M   'P 1'
#
loop_
_entity.id
_entity.type
_entity.pdbx_description
1 polymer ?
#
loop_
_entity_poly.entity_id
_entity_poly.type
_entity_poly.pdbx_seq_one_letter_code
_entity_poly.pdbx_strand_id
1 'polypeptide(L)'
;MARSRRTKIPAEEKTRIVLSVLAGEMTCAEAARRVGVSSVVVTKWKHQFLAAGAERLEEVPSGPAGKAGSPELRRLRMENEQLKLALAEATVQLRIWQRGAAFADQVPSPTSKP
;
A
#
# COMPACT_ATOMS: atom_id res chain seq x y z
N MET A 1 -9.21 36.25 -14.61
CA MET A 1 -10.17 35.44 -13.82
C MET A 1 -9.39 34.47 -12.94
N ALA A 2 -9.38 34.68 -11.63
CA ALA A 2 -8.63 33.84 -10.70
C ALA A 2 -9.25 32.45 -10.63
N ARG A 3 -8.50 31.42 -11.04
CA ARG A 3 -8.91 30.02 -10.91
C ARG A 3 -8.87 29.68 -9.42
N SER A 4 -10.02 29.80 -8.75
CA SER A 4 -10.16 29.43 -7.34
C SER A 4 -9.60 28.02 -7.16
N ARG A 5 -8.62 27.89 -6.27
CA ARG A 5 -7.90 26.65 -6.02
C ARG A 5 -8.89 25.72 -5.32
N ARG A 6 -9.58 24.86 -6.10
CA ARG A 6 -10.57 23.91 -5.59
C ARG A 6 -9.94 23.11 -4.46
N THR A 7 -10.29 23.42 -3.23
CA THR A 7 -9.86 22.70 -2.04
C THR A 7 -10.23 21.24 -2.24
N LYS A 8 -9.27 20.34 -2.06
CA LYS A 8 -9.54 18.91 -2.21
C LYS A 8 -10.56 18.50 -1.15
N ILE A 9 -11.69 17.97 -1.58
CA ILE A 9 -12.71 17.45 -0.66
C ILE A 9 -12.09 16.25 0.08
N PRO A 10 -12.06 16.25 1.43
CA PRO A 10 -11.48 15.19 2.23
C PRO A 10 -12.24 13.88 2.03
N ALA A 11 -11.57 12.76 2.28
CA ALA A 11 -12.14 11.43 2.07
C ALA A 11 -13.40 11.20 2.92
N GLU A 12 -13.39 11.62 4.19
CA GLU A 12 -14.53 11.49 5.11
C GLU A 12 -15.78 12.22 4.60
N GLU A 13 -15.60 13.42 4.02
CA GLU A 13 -16.71 14.19 3.46
C GLU A 13 -17.27 13.51 2.20
N LYS A 14 -16.41 12.99 1.32
CA LYS A 14 -16.86 12.17 0.18
C LYS A 14 -17.66 10.95 0.65
N THR A 15 -17.20 10.29 1.71
CA THR A 15 -17.90 9.13 2.29
C THR A 15 -19.28 9.53 2.80
N ARG A 16 -19.42 10.61 3.58
CA ARG A 16 -20.73 11.11 4.04
C ARG A 16 -21.67 11.40 2.88
N ILE A 17 -21.19 12.09 1.84
CA ILE A 17 -21.98 12.39 0.65
C ILE A 17 -22.46 11.12 -0.04
N VAL A 18 -21.57 10.15 -0.26
CA VAL A 18 -21.91 8.88 -0.91
C VAL A 18 -22.95 8.11 -0.09
N LEU A 19 -22.81 8.07 1.24
CA LEU A 19 -23.78 7.41 2.12
C LEU A 19 -25.16 8.06 2.04
N SER A 20 -25.26 9.40 2.09
CA SER A 20 -26.55 10.09 1.92
C SER A 20 -27.19 9.83 0.55
N VAL A 21 -26.37 9.75 -0.51
CA VAL A 21 -26.87 9.39 -1.86
C VAL A 21 -27.37 7.95 -1.91
N LEU A 22 -26.68 7.01 -1.26
CA LEU A 22 -27.10 5.61 -1.19
C LEU A 22 -28.34 5.41 -0.31
N ALA A 23 -28.49 6.20 0.75
CA ALA A 23 -29.67 6.22 1.61
C ALA A 23 -30.91 6.88 0.95
N GLY A 24 -30.75 7.52 -0.21
CA GLY A 24 -31.83 8.20 -0.92
C GLY A 24 -32.19 9.58 -0.35
N GLU A 25 -31.40 10.10 0.60
CA GLU A 25 -31.61 11.44 1.20
C GLU A 25 -31.36 12.58 0.20
N MET A 26 -30.54 12.32 -0.82
CA MET A 26 -30.28 13.25 -1.91
C MET A 26 -29.81 12.53 -3.18
N THR A 27 -29.99 13.17 -4.32
CA THR A 27 -29.49 12.69 -5.62
C THR A 27 -28.01 13.04 -5.84
N CYS A 28 -27.33 12.33 -6.76
CA CYS A 28 -25.98 12.70 -7.19
C CYS A 28 -25.88 14.15 -7.67
N ALA A 29 -26.94 14.67 -8.30
CA ALA A 29 -26.98 16.04 -8.81
C ALA A 29 -27.07 17.08 -7.68
N GLU A 30 -27.85 16.81 -6.64
CA GLU A 30 -27.95 17.67 -5.45
C GLU A 30 -26.64 17.71 -4.67
N ALA A 31 -26.04 16.54 -4.43
CA ALA A 31 -24.73 16.41 -3.81
C ALA A 31 -23.66 17.20 -4.59
N ALA A 32 -23.66 17.08 -5.92
CA ALA A 32 -22.71 17.78 -6.77
C ALA A 32 -22.81 19.31 -6.66
N ARG A 33 -24.04 19.86 -6.61
CA ARG A 33 -24.27 21.29 -6.40
C ARG A 33 -23.78 21.76 -5.04
N ARG A 34 -24.08 21.04 -3.96
CA ARG A 34 -23.69 21.40 -2.59
C ARG A 34 -22.17 21.54 -2.43
N VAL A 35 -21.41 20.66 -3.07
CA VAL A 35 -19.96 20.57 -2.91
C VAL A 35 -19.21 21.20 -4.09
N GLY A 36 -19.94 21.82 -5.01
CA GLY A 36 -19.36 22.52 -6.16
C GLY A 36 -18.57 21.60 -7.10
N VAL A 37 -19.03 20.36 -7.31
CA VAL A 37 -18.46 19.38 -8.25
C VAL A 37 -19.47 19.03 -9.36
N SER A 38 -19.05 18.27 -10.38
CA SER A 38 -19.99 17.76 -11.39
C SER A 38 -20.70 16.50 -10.88
N SER A 39 -21.93 16.27 -11.33
CA SER A 39 -22.71 15.06 -11.00
C SER A 39 -21.95 13.76 -11.36
N VAL A 40 -21.18 13.80 -12.46
CA VAL A 40 -20.32 12.68 -12.89
C VAL A 40 -19.28 12.32 -11.83
N VAL A 41 -18.69 13.30 -11.14
CA VAL A 41 -17.70 13.06 -10.08
C VAL A 41 -18.34 12.36 -8.88
N VAL A 42 -19.53 12.79 -8.47
CA VAL A 42 -20.26 12.14 -7.36
C VAL A 42 -20.69 10.71 -7.74
N THR A 43 -21.17 10.52 -8.96
CA THR A 43 -21.50 9.19 -9.49
C THR A 43 -20.27 8.28 -9.55
N LYS A 44 -19.09 8.82 -9.85
CA LYS A 44 -17.82 8.08 -9.80
C LYS A 44 -17.48 7.65 -8.36
N TRP A 45 -17.61 8.55 -7.38
CA TRP A 45 -17.39 8.18 -5.97
C TRP A 45 -18.35 7.09 -5.50
N LYS A 46 -19.63 7.18 -5.88
CA LYS A 46 -20.63 6.14 -5.57
C LYS A 46 -20.21 4.77 -6.12
N HIS A 47 -19.81 4.70 -7.40
CA HIS A 47 -19.35 3.45 -8.00
C HIS A 47 -18.09 2.90 -7.32
N GLN A 48 -17.11 3.75 -7.04
CA GLN A 48 -15.88 3.33 -6.36
C GLN A 48 -16.15 2.78 -4.96
N PHE A 49 -17.06 3.43 -4.21
CA PHE A 49 -17.46 2.99 -2.87
C PHE A 49 -18.16 1.63 -2.90
N LEU A 50 -19.11 1.43 -3.83
CA LEU A 50 -19.81 0.16 -3.99
C LEU A 50 -18.89 -0.96 -4.46
N ALA A 51 -17.99 -0.70 -5.42
CA ALA A 51 -17.04 -1.68 -5.91
C ALA A 51 -16.09 -2.15 -4.79
N ALA A 52 -15.52 -1.19 -4.04
CA ALA A 52 -14.67 -1.51 -2.89
C ALA A 52 -15.45 -2.23 -1.78
N GLY A 53 -16.72 -1.85 -1.55
CA GLY A 53 -17.59 -2.52 -0.60
C GLY A 53 -17.88 -3.97 -0.99
N ALA A 54 -18.18 -4.23 -2.27
CA ALA A 54 -18.41 -5.57 -2.80
C ALA A 54 -17.15 -6.44 -2.69
N GLU A 55 -16.00 -5.94 -3.12
CA GLU A 55 -14.70 -6.62 -2.99
C GLU A 55 -14.39 -7.01 -1.54
N ARG A 56 -14.72 -6.13 -0.58
CA ARG A 56 -14.49 -6.40 0.85
C ARG A 56 -15.44 -7.44 1.44
N LEU A 57 -16.65 -7.54 0.88
CA LEU A 57 -17.68 -8.48 1.31
C LEU A 57 -17.58 -9.84 0.61
N GLU A 58 -16.79 -9.95 -0.45
CA GLU A 58 -16.41 -11.26 -0.98
C GLU A 58 -15.81 -12.11 0.15
N GLU A 59 -16.38 -13.29 0.35
CA GLU A 59 -15.96 -14.21 1.39
C GLU A 59 -14.48 -14.56 1.18
N VAL A 60 -13.61 -13.99 1.99
CA VAL A 60 -12.24 -14.43 2.09
C VAL A 60 -12.25 -15.73 2.89
N PRO A 61 -11.77 -16.86 2.35
CA PRO A 61 -11.75 -18.11 3.10
C PRO A 61 -11.01 -17.91 4.43
N SER A 62 -11.73 -18.08 5.54
CA SER A 62 -11.12 -18.14 6.87
C SER A 62 -10.33 -19.43 6.95
N GLY A 63 -9.02 -19.33 6.75
CA GLY A 63 -8.07 -20.42 6.92
C GLY A 63 -7.24 -20.27 8.19
N PRO A 64 -6.39 -21.28 8.52
CA PRO A 64 -5.39 -21.18 9.58
C PRO A 64 -4.61 -19.86 9.49
N ALA A 65 -3.99 -19.38 10.58
CA ALA A 65 -3.37 -18.04 10.66
C ALA A 65 -2.48 -17.63 9.47
N GLY A 66 -1.82 -18.57 8.78
CA GLY A 66 -1.04 -18.32 7.55
C GLY A 66 -1.83 -18.19 6.24
N LYS A 67 -3.09 -18.62 6.22
CA LYS A 67 -4.01 -18.59 5.06
C LYS A 67 -5.15 -17.55 5.19
N ALA A 68 -5.24 -16.85 6.32
CA ALA A 68 -6.21 -15.79 6.53
C ALA A 68 -5.84 -14.51 5.77
N GLY A 69 -6.80 -13.91 5.05
CA GLY A 69 -6.62 -12.70 4.23
C GLY A 69 -6.74 -12.98 2.73
N SER A 70 -6.84 -11.91 1.93
CA SER A 70 -6.97 -12.02 0.47
C SER A 70 -5.81 -12.81 -0.17
N PRO A 71 -5.99 -13.41 -1.36
CA PRO A 71 -4.89 -14.06 -2.08
C PRO A 71 -3.66 -13.19 -2.25
N GLU A 72 -3.85 -11.90 -2.49
CA GLU A 72 -2.79 -10.90 -2.60
C GLU A 72 -2.05 -10.72 -1.27
N LEU A 73 -2.75 -10.59 -0.14
CA LEU A 73 -2.12 -10.50 1.18
C LEU A 73 -1.29 -11.73 1.52
N ARG A 74 -1.74 -12.93 1.13
CA ARG A 74 -0.96 -14.16 1.32
C ARG A 74 0.32 -14.14 0.48
N ARG A 75 0.22 -13.77 -0.80
CA ARG A 75 1.37 -13.65 -1.70
C ARG A 75 2.39 -12.65 -1.15
N LEU A 76 1.92 -11.46 -0.75
CA LEU A 76 2.78 -10.41 -0.19
C LEU A 76 3.48 -10.87 1.09
N ARG A 77 2.80 -11.61 1.98
CA ARG A 77 3.44 -12.17 3.18
C ARG A 77 4.54 -13.17 2.84
N MET A 78 4.29 -14.09 1.90
CA MET A 78 5.31 -15.06 1.46
C MET A 78 6.52 -14.36 0.84
N GLU A 79 6.29 -13.38 -0.03
CA GLU A 79 7.36 -12.59 -0.64
C GLU A 79 8.14 -11.80 0.41
N ASN A 80 7.47 -11.21 1.40
CA ASN A 80 8.12 -10.51 2.49
C ASN A 80 9.02 -11.41 3.33
N GLU A 81 8.59 -12.63 3.64
CA GLU A 81 9.42 -13.62 4.34
C GLU A 81 10.63 -14.05 3.51
N GLN A 82 10.47 -14.28 2.20
CA GLN A 82 11.59 -14.57 1.31
C GLN A 82 12.60 -13.43 1.25
N LEU A 83 12.13 -12.18 1.15
CA LEU A 83 12.98 -11.00 1.16
C LEU A 83 13.73 -10.83 2.48
N LYS A 84 13.09 -11.11 3.62
CA LYS A 84 13.75 -11.10 4.94
C LYS A 84 14.89 -12.11 5.02
N LEU A 85 14.67 -13.34 4.53
CA LEU A 85 15.71 -14.38 4.52
C LEU A 85 16.89 -13.99 3.63
N ALA A 86 16.63 -13.54 2.40
CA ALA A 86 17.67 -13.08 1.48
C ALA A 86 18.47 -11.90 2.06
N LEU A 87 17.78 -10.95 2.71
CA LEU A 87 18.44 -9.83 3.39
C LEU A 87 19.32 -10.30 4.55
N ALA A 88 18.84 -11.27 5.34
CA ALA A 88 19.62 -11.83 6.44
C ALA A 88 20.90 -12.51 5.93
N GLU A 89 20.80 -13.31 4.87
CA GLU A 89 21.94 -13.97 4.23
C GLU A 89 22.96 -12.95 3.69
N ALA A 90 22.50 -11.96 2.92
CA ALA A 90 23.37 -10.90 2.40
C ALA A 90 24.06 -10.12 3.53
N THR A 91 23.35 -9.84 4.62
CA THR A 91 23.91 -9.18 5.80
C THR A 91 25.01 -10.01 6.45
N VAL A 92 24.82 -11.33 6.57
CA VAL A 92 25.84 -12.24 7.10
C VAL A 92 27.07 -12.27 6.19
N GLN A 93 26.88 -12.41 4.88
CA GLN A 93 27.99 -12.39 3.91
C GLN A 93 28.79 -11.09 3.97
N LEU A 94 28.11 -9.94 4.05
CA LEU A 94 28.76 -8.63 4.17
C LEU A 94 29.60 -8.54 5.45
N ARG A 95 29.09 -9.02 6.58
CA ARG A 95 29.83 -9.05 7.85
C ARG A 95 31.06 -9.95 7.78
N ILE A 96 30.94 -11.13 7.16
CA ILE A 96 32.07 -12.04 6.96
C ILE A 96 33.14 -11.37 6.09
N TRP A 97 32.73 -10.74 4.98
CA TRP A 97 33.65 -10.07 4.08
C TRP A 97 34.38 -8.89 4.75
N GLN A 98 33.65 -8.02 5.45
CA GLN A 98 34.23 -6.91 6.21
C GLN A 98 35.22 -7.41 7.27
N ARG A 99 34.87 -8.49 7.98
CA ARG A 99 35.75 -9.08 9.00
C ARG A 99 36.98 -9.73 8.38
N GLY A 100 36.84 -10.42 7.25
CA GLY A 100 37.95 -11.00 6.49
C GLY A 100 38.91 -9.95 5.95
N ALA A 101 38.39 -8.86 5.38
CA ALA A 101 39.20 -7.72 4.92
C ALA A 101 40.02 -7.10 6.06
N ALA A 102 39.39 -6.90 7.23
CA ALA A 102 40.10 -6.39 8.41
C ALA A 102 41.27 -7.30 8.86
N PHE A 103 41.18 -8.61 8.66
CA PHE A 103 42.28 -9.53 8.95
C PHE A 103 43.34 -9.57 7.84
N ALA A 104 42.96 -9.41 6.57
CA ALA A 104 43.91 -9.35 5.46
C ALA A 104 44.86 -8.15 5.58
N ASP A 105 44.36 -7.01 6.05
CA ASP A 105 45.18 -5.80 6.30
C ASP A 105 46.16 -5.96 7.48
N GLN A 106 45.96 -6.97 8.34
CA GLN A 106 46.80 -7.21 9.53
C GLN A 106 47.92 -8.23 9.28
N VAL A 107 47.93 -8.93 8.14
CA VAL A 107 48.97 -9.92 7.83
C VAL A 107 50.04 -9.26 6.95
N PRO A 108 51.29 -9.11 7.43
CA PRO A 108 52.38 -8.63 6.58
C PRO A 108 52.60 -9.61 5.43
N SER A 109 52.56 -9.10 4.20
CA SER A 109 52.91 -9.90 3.01
C SER A 109 54.35 -10.41 3.16
N PRO A 110 54.64 -11.71 2.96
CA PRO A 110 56.01 -12.20 2.88
C PRO A 110 56.67 -11.53 1.68
N THR A 111 57.45 -10.50 1.92
CA THR A 111 58.27 -9.87 0.87
C THR A 111 59.26 -10.92 0.40
N SER A 112 59.19 -11.23 -0.90
CA SER A 112 60.16 -12.09 -1.57
C SER A 112 61.56 -11.52 -1.31
N LYS A 113 62.43 -12.33 -0.71
CA LYS A 113 63.84 -11.96 -0.53
C LYS A 113 64.60 -12.11 -1.86
N PRO A 114 65.68 -11.32 -2.04
CA PRO A 114 66.37 -11.13 -3.31
C PRO A 114 67.15 -12.35 -3.79
#